data_AF-A0A0D3AGL8-F1
#
_entry.id   AF-A0A0D3AGL8-F1
#
_cell.length_a   1.000
_cell.length_b   1.000
_cell.length_c   1.000
_cell.angle_alpha   90.00
_cell.angle_beta   90.00
_cell.angle_gamma   90.00
#
_symmetry.space_group_name_H-M   'P 1'
#
loop_
_entity.id
_entity.type
_entity.pdbx_description
1 polymer ?
#
loop_
_entity_poly.entity_id
_entity_poly.type
_entity_poly.pdbx_seq_one_letter_code
_entity_poly.pdbx_strand_id
1 'polypeptide(L)' 'MSSSSSDEVDETLEEMVDQVVDNYIDSVIHGHPNKSKRRAYIERAREQGHNHLWNDYFNDNPTYPPEMFRRRF' A
#
# COMPACT_ATOMS: atom_id res chain seq x y z
N MET A 1 2.57 -62.27 -6.82
CA MET A 1 2.63 -61.12 -5.90
C MET A 1 3.15 -59.96 -6.73
N SER A 2 2.25 -59.07 -7.17
CA SER A 2 2.61 -57.86 -7.91
C SER A 2 2.42 -56.69 -6.97
N SER A 3 3.52 -56.14 -6.46
CA SER A 3 3.48 -54.93 -5.61
C SER A 3 4.64 -53.96 -5.91
N SER A 4 5.77 -54.43 -6.45
CA SER A 4 6.97 -53.59 -6.62
C SER A 4 6.85 -52.41 -7.61
N SER A 5 5.87 -52.43 -8.52
CA SER A 5 5.69 -51.35 -9.51
C SER A 5 4.81 -50.20 -8.99
N SER A 6 4.09 -50.41 -7.89
CA SER A 6 3.20 -49.40 -7.31
C SER A 6 3.90 -48.51 -6.29
N ASP A 7 4.97 -49.00 -5.67
CA ASP A 7 5.73 -48.25 -4.67
C ASP A 7 6.58 -47.14 -5.32
N GLU A 8 7.22 -47.42 -6.47
CA GLU A 8 8.00 -46.41 -7.20
C GLU A 8 7.13 -45.24 -7.70
N VAL A 9 5.88 -45.50 -8.11
CA VAL A 9 4.98 -44.43 -8.55
C VAL A 9 4.48 -43.58 -7.39
N ASP A 10 4.33 -44.17 -6.21
CA ASP A 10 3.92 -43.46 -5.00
C ASP A 10 5.03 -42.51 -4.52
N GLU A 11 6.28 -42.99 -4.50
CA GLU A 11 7.46 -42.18 -4.19
C GLU A 11 7.61 -40.98 -5.15
N THR A 12 7.38 -41.18 -6.46
CA THR A 12 7.43 -40.07 -7.42
C THR A 12 6.31 -39.06 -7.24
N LEU A 13 5.14 -39.50 -6.76
CA LEU A 13 4.01 -38.63 -6.49
C LEU A 13 4.31 -37.76 -5.26
N GLU A 14 4.84 -38.37 -4.19
CA GLU A 14 5.25 -37.67 -2.97
C GLU A 14 6.28 -36.57 -3.27
N GLU A 15 7.32 -36.89 -4.07
CA GLU A 15 8.35 -35.91 -4.45
C GLU A 15 7.75 -34.72 -5.24
N MET A 16 6.84 -34.98 -6.17
CA MET A 16 6.17 -33.91 -6.91
C MET A 16 5.30 -33.03 -6.00
N VAL A 17 4.59 -33.62 -5.05
CA VAL A 17 3.74 -32.89 -4.10
C VAL A 17 4.59 -32.00 -3.21
N ASP A 18 5.67 -32.53 -2.66
CA ASP A 18 6.62 -31.77 -1.83
C ASP A 18 7.18 -30.58 -2.61
N GLN A 19 7.58 -30.79 -3.87
CA GLN A 19 8.11 -29.71 -4.69
C GLN A 19 7.07 -28.63 -5.03
N VAL A 20 5.81 -29.00 -5.24
CA VAL A 20 4.73 -28.02 -5.46
C VAL A 20 4.43 -27.23 -4.19
N VAL A 21 4.40 -27.90 -3.04
CA VAL A 21 4.15 -27.29 -1.74
C VAL A 21 5.28 -26.32 -1.37
N ASP A 22 6.54 -26.72 -1.56
CA ASP A 22 7.70 -25.87 -1.29
C ASP A 22 7.72 -24.61 -2.16
N ASN A 23 7.47 -24.76 -3.47
CA ASN A 23 7.37 -23.61 -4.38
C ASN A 23 6.23 -22.66 -4.00
N TYR A 24 5.09 -23.21 -3.54
CA TYR A 24 3.97 -22.40 -3.08
C TYR A 24 4.32 -21.64 -1.80
N ILE A 25 4.90 -22.31 -0.80
CA ILE A 25 5.36 -21.71 0.46
C ILE A 25 6.37 -20.60 0.16
N ASP A 26 7.33 -20.84 -0.73
CA ASP A 26 8.31 -19.85 -1.14
C ASP A 26 7.64 -18.62 -1.76
N SER A 27 6.67 -18.83 -2.66
CA SER A 27 5.92 -17.74 -3.29
C SER A 27 5.05 -16.92 -2.31
N VAL A 28 4.56 -17.54 -1.24
CA VAL A 28 3.69 -16.88 -0.24
C VAL A 28 4.51 -16.17 0.84
N ILE A 29 5.62 -16.76 1.27
CA ILE A 29 6.49 -16.21 2.32
C ILE A 29 7.47 -15.18 1.74
N HIS A 30 8.08 -15.49 0.59
CA HIS A 30 9.01 -14.60 -0.11
C HIS A 30 8.33 -13.75 -1.19
N GLY A 31 7.03 -13.97 -1.42
CA GLY A 31 6.15 -13.07 -2.15
C GLY A 31 6.24 -11.68 -1.55
N HIS A 32 6.99 -10.83 -2.27
CA HIS A 32 7.39 -9.47 -1.93
C HIS A 32 6.62 -8.89 -0.74
N PRO A 33 7.25 -8.65 0.43
CA PRO A 33 6.54 -8.00 1.50
C PRO A 33 6.10 -6.63 0.96
N ASN A 34 4.79 -6.44 0.86
CA ASN A 34 4.16 -5.15 0.58
C ASN A 34 4.42 -4.23 1.77
N LYS A 35 5.69 -3.88 1.98
CA LYS A 35 6.12 -2.91 2.98
C LYS A 35 5.67 -1.57 2.41
N SER A 36 4.44 -1.18 2.72
CA SER A 36 3.98 0.18 2.42
C SER A 36 5.03 1.13 3.00
N LYS A 37 5.70 1.89 2.13
CA LYS A 37 6.73 2.82 2.58
C LYS A 37 6.02 3.86 3.45
N ARG A 38 6.45 3.98 4.70
CA ARG A 38 5.97 5.04 5.58
C ARG A 38 6.26 6.39 4.89
N ARG A 39 5.22 7.23 4.77
CA ARG A 39 5.38 8.57 4.20
C ARG A 39 6.36 9.37 5.07
N ALA A 40 7.31 10.03 4.42
CA ALA A 40 8.21 10.95 5.11
C ALA A 40 7.42 12.14 5.66
N TYR A 41 7.82 12.61 6.83
CA TYR A 41 7.34 13.88 7.36
C TYR A 41 7.91 15.02 6.52
N ILE A 42 7.07 16.00 6.20
CA ILE A 42 7.47 17.23 5.50
C ILE A 42 6.96 18.40 6.35
N GLU A 43 7.87 19.29 6.74
CA GLU A 43 7.54 20.52 7.44
C GLU A 43 6.80 21.46 6.50
N ARG A 44 5.61 21.92 6.90
CA ARG A 44 4.72 22.72 6.02
C ARG A 44 4.53 24.17 6.49
N ALA A 45 5.32 24.61 7.47
CA ALA A 45 5.20 25.96 8.06
C ALA A 45 3.75 26.30 8.41
N ARG A 46 3.09 25.42 9.19
CA ARG A 46 1.63 25.46 9.43
C ARG A 46 1.14 26.81 9.95
N GLU A 47 1.88 27.41 10.87
CA GLU A 47 1.55 28.71 11.46
C GLU A 47 1.60 29.83 10.42
N GLN A 48 2.64 29.86 9.58
CA GLN A 48 2.75 30.83 8.50
C GLN A 48 1.61 30.64 7.49
N GLY A 49 1.32 29.40 7.11
CA GLY A 49 0.18 29.09 6.24
C GLY A 49 -1.15 29.55 6.84
N HIS A 50 -1.35 29.40 8.15
CA HIS A 50 -2.55 29.88 8.84
C HIS A 50 -2.67 31.40 8.79
N ASN A 51 -1.58 32.13 9.09
CA ASN A 51 -1.56 33.59 9.04
C ASN A 51 -1.83 34.11 7.63
N HIS A 52 -1.26 33.48 6.61
CA HIS A 52 -1.54 33.82 5.21
C HIS A 52 -3.00 33.62 4.86
N LEU A 53 -3.58 32.47 5.24
CA LEU A 53 -5.00 32.19 5.00
C LEU A 53 -5.90 33.18 5.73
N TRP A 54 -5.57 33.55 6.97
CA TRP A 54 -6.30 34.58 7.69
C TRP A 54 -6.27 35.92 6.94
N ASN A 55 -5.09 36.37 6.54
CA ASN A 55 -4.90 37.64 5.85
C ASN A 55 -5.62 37.69 4.49
N ASP A 56 -5.65 36.57 3.76
CA ASP A 56 -6.28 36.50 2.46
C ASP A 56 -7.81 36.59 2.51
N TYR A 57 -8.43 36.17 3.62
CA TYR A 57 -9.88 36.02 3.74
C TYR A 57 -10.55 37.03 4.68
N PHE A 58 -9.87 37.43 5.75
CA PHE A 58 -10.49 38.17 6.87
C PHE A 58 -9.86 39.54 7.14
N ASN A 59 -8.84 39.94 6.38
CA ASN A 59 -8.27 41.28 6.49
C ASN A 59 -9.24 42.33 5.93
N ASP A 60 -9.08 43.60 6.33
CA ASP A 60 -9.92 44.73 5.91
C ASP A 60 -9.93 44.92 4.39
N ASN A 61 -8.82 44.59 3.72
CA ASN A 61 -8.72 44.51 2.27
C ASN A 61 -8.29 43.08 1.88
N PRO A 62 -9.24 42.12 1.87
CA PRO A 62 -8.91 40.71 1.67
C PRO A 62 -8.51 40.46 0.21
N THR A 63 -7.54 39.56 0.01
CA THR A 63 -7.08 39.13 -1.32
C THR A 63 -8.22 38.56 -2.16
N TYR A 64 -9.16 37.87 -1.52
CA TYR A 64 -10.36 37.33 -2.15
C TYR A 64 -11.59 38.14 -1.70
N PRO A 65 -12.17 38.98 -2.58
CA PRO A 65 -13.35 39.76 -2.24
C PRO A 65 -14.58 38.87 -1.95
N PRO A 66 -15.56 39.38 -1.18
CA PRO A 66 -16.83 38.68 -0.91
C PRO A 66 -17.53 38.10 -2.14
N GLU A 67 -17.37 38.74 -3.30
CA GLU A 67 -18.00 38.32 -4.56
C GLU A 67 -17.39 37.04 -5.15
N MET A 68 -16.11 36.76 -4.85
CA MET A 68 -15.44 35.51 -5.21
C MET A 68 -15.95 34.31 -4.41
N PHE A 69 -16.54 34.55 -3.24
CA PHE A 69 -17.11 33.50 -2.38
C PHE A 69 -18.51 33.02 -2.81
N ARG A 70 -19.02 33.46 -3.96
CA ARG A 70 -20.41 33.21 -4.39
C ARG A 70 -20.65 31.93 -5.20
N ARG A 71 -20.14 30.78 -4.76
CA ARG A 71 -20.51 29.51 -5.43
C ARG A 71 -20.68 28.28 -4.54
N ARG A 72 -21.06 28.44 -3.27
CA ARG A 72 -21.75 27.43 -2.43
C ARG A 72 -22.39 28.26 -1.29
N PHE A 73 -23.58 28.86 -1.41
CA PHE A 73 -24.93 28.33 -1.61
C PHE A 73 -25.82 29.42 -2.23
#